data_AF-A0A7X4YRK6-F1
#
_entry.id   AF-A0A7X4YRK6-F1
#
_cell.length_a   1.000
_cell.length_b   1.000
_cell.length_c   1.000
_cell.angle_alpha   90.00
_cell.angle_beta   90.00
_cell.angle_gamma   90.00
#
_symmetry.space_group_name_H-M   'P 1'
#
loop_
_entity.id
_entity.type
_entity.pdbx_description
1 polymer ?
#
loop_
_entity_poly.entity_id
_entity_poly.type
_entity_poly.pdbx_seq_one_letter_code
_entity_poly.pdbx_strand_id
1 'polypeptide(L)'
;MAKWRDSLERRFKEWRRLEYAVEDTLAGRRVLRVSGPRTPRLTTPVSVAVKQAELGAVEEKFGAGLACFCLGELTGEERTAFLKAWHDRLESGATVVLADRRGEGCETPDQLRDLLTPHARILNVEVGPTFWWARYERA
;
A
#
# COMPACT_ATOMS: atom_id res chain seq x y z
N MET A 1 19.32 17.99 -19.10
CA MET A 1 18.27 17.27 -19.86
C MET A 1 18.29 15.75 -19.64
N ALA A 2 19.45 15.06 -19.72
CA ALA A 2 19.56 13.59 -19.53
C ALA A 2 19.25 13.09 -18.10
N LYS A 3 19.81 13.74 -17.07
CA LYS A 3 19.68 13.30 -15.66
C LYS A 3 18.22 13.18 -15.14
N TRP A 4 17.31 14.00 -15.66
CA TRP A 4 15.89 13.97 -15.28
C TRP A 4 15.18 12.74 -15.87
N ARG A 5 15.45 12.42 -17.14
CA ARG A 5 14.91 11.22 -17.80
C ARG A 5 15.43 9.95 -17.15
N ASP A 6 16.73 9.89 -16.85
CA ASP A 6 17.35 8.75 -16.17
C ASP A 6 16.73 8.53 -14.78
N SER A 7 16.37 9.61 -14.07
CA SER A 7 15.68 9.55 -12.78
C SER A 7 14.26 9.01 -12.93
N LEU A 8 13.49 9.47 -13.92
CA LEU A 8 12.15 8.94 -14.18
C LEU A 8 12.16 7.48 -14.60
N GLU A 9 13.05 7.08 -15.49
CA GLU A 9 13.15 5.69 -15.97
C GLU A 9 13.50 4.74 -14.83
N ARG A 10 14.38 5.15 -13.90
CA ARG A 10 14.67 4.38 -12.69
C ARG A 10 13.45 4.22 -11.79
N ARG A 11 12.72 5.32 -11.53
CA ARG A 11 11.48 5.29 -10.74
C ARG A 11 10.43 4.39 -11.38
N PHE A 12 10.27 4.48 -12.69
CA PHE A 12 9.32 3.65 -13.42
C PHE A 12 9.70 2.17 -13.35
N LYS A 13 10.99 1.84 -13.50
CA LYS A 13 11.49 0.46 -13.37
C LYS A 13 11.33 -0.09 -11.96
N GLU A 14 11.57 0.72 -10.94
CA GLU A 14 11.33 0.38 -9.53
C GLU A 14 9.84 0.09 -9.30
N TRP A 15 8.96 0.98 -9.74
CA TRP A 15 7.51 0.81 -9.64
C TRP A 15 7.00 -0.44 -10.37
N ARG A 16 7.50 -0.72 -11.57
CA ARG A 16 7.11 -1.92 -12.34
C ARG A 16 7.46 -3.20 -11.61
N ARG A 17 8.63 -3.28 -10.96
CA ARG A 17 9.01 -4.45 -10.14
C ARG A 17 8.06 -4.65 -8.97
N LEU A 18 7.70 -3.56 -8.31
CA LEU A 18 6.72 -3.56 -7.23
C LEU A 18 5.35 -4.02 -7.74
N GLU A 19 4.88 -3.50 -8.87
CA GLU A 19 3.60 -3.90 -9.48
C GLU A 19 3.54 -5.41 -9.77
N TYR A 20 4.61 -6.00 -10.32
CA TYR A 20 4.70 -7.45 -10.50
C TYR A 20 4.64 -8.23 -9.18
N ALA A 21 5.36 -7.78 -8.15
CA ALA A 21 5.35 -8.43 -6.84
C ALA A 21 3.98 -8.33 -6.15
N VAL A 22 3.29 -7.19 -6.31
CA VAL A 22 1.92 -6.97 -5.84
C VAL A 22 0.96 -7.90 -6.55
N GLU A 23 1.05 -8.01 -7.88
CA GLU A 23 0.18 -8.87 -8.68
C GLU A 23 0.31 -10.34 -8.28
N ASP A 24 1.53 -10.85 -8.15
CA ASP A 24 1.79 -12.21 -7.70
C ASP A 24 1.25 -12.47 -6.28
N THR A 25 1.50 -11.53 -5.37
CA THR A 25 1.04 -11.62 -3.97
C THR A 25 -0.49 -11.66 -3.86
N LEU A 26 -1.20 -10.96 -4.75
CA LEU A 26 -2.65 -10.80 -4.70
C LEU A 26 -3.42 -11.74 -5.64
N ALA A 27 -2.72 -12.52 -6.46
CA ALA A 27 -3.32 -13.40 -7.45
C ALA A 27 -4.40 -14.32 -6.85
N GLY A 28 -5.56 -14.39 -7.52
CA GLY A 28 -6.69 -15.24 -7.13
C GLY A 28 -7.46 -14.82 -5.87
N ARG A 29 -7.16 -13.66 -5.26
CA ARG A 29 -7.80 -13.20 -4.02
C ARG A 29 -8.90 -12.18 -4.29
N ARG A 30 -9.83 -12.06 -3.34
CA ARG A 30 -10.76 -10.92 -3.30
C ARG A 30 -10.06 -9.72 -2.71
N VAL A 31 -9.72 -8.76 -3.56
CA VAL A 31 -8.88 -7.61 -3.19
C VAL A 31 -9.73 -6.35 -3.04
N LEU A 32 -9.62 -5.69 -1.88
CA LEU A 32 -9.99 -4.29 -1.71
C LEU A 32 -8.79 -3.40 -2.00
N ARG A 33 -8.91 -2.59 -3.04
CA ARG A 33 -7.93 -1.56 -3.37
C ARG A 33 -8.38 -0.21 -2.85
N VAL A 34 -7.48 0.47 -2.12
CA VAL A 34 -7.62 1.89 -1.79
C VAL A 34 -6.53 2.67 -2.50
N SER A 35 -6.94 3.68 -3.28
CA SER A 35 -6.00 4.54 -4.02
C SER A 35 -5.97 5.93 -3.39
N GLY A 36 -4.77 6.44 -3.12
CA GLY A 36 -4.56 7.84 -2.82
C GLY A 36 -4.42 8.71 -4.08
N PRO A 37 -4.32 10.05 -3.90
CA PRO A 37 -4.51 11.05 -4.96
C PRO A 37 -3.51 11.00 -6.13
N ARG A 38 -2.40 10.27 -6.00
CA ARG A 38 -1.34 10.17 -7.03
C ARG A 38 -1.01 8.74 -7.44
N THR A 39 -1.91 7.81 -7.13
CA THR A 39 -1.72 6.40 -7.47
C THR A 39 -1.74 6.22 -8.99
N PRO A 40 -0.69 5.65 -9.61
CA PRO A 40 -0.74 5.32 -11.02
C PRO A 40 -1.78 4.23 -11.28
N ARG A 41 -2.19 4.06 -12.54
CA ARG A 41 -3.00 2.90 -12.92
C ARG A 41 -2.17 1.65 -12.64
N LEU A 42 -2.78 0.71 -11.93
CA LEU A 42 -2.21 -0.60 -11.64
C LEU A 42 -2.91 -1.62 -12.53
N THR A 43 -2.15 -2.57 -13.05
CA THR A 43 -2.68 -3.69 -13.85
C THR A 43 -3.28 -4.80 -12.99
N THR A 44 -2.94 -4.84 -11.70
CA THR A 44 -3.41 -5.88 -10.78
C THR A 44 -4.95 -5.92 -10.76
N PRO A 45 -5.57 -7.06 -11.11
CA PRO A 45 -7.01 -7.21 -11.01
C PRO A 45 -7.45 -7.16 -9.55
N VAL A 46 -8.51 -6.41 -9.26
CA VAL A 46 -9.04 -6.22 -7.91
C VAL A 46 -10.56 -6.37 -7.91
N SER A 47 -11.14 -6.80 -6.79
CA SER A 47 -12.58 -6.99 -6.66
C SER A 47 -13.32 -5.67 -6.49
N VAL A 48 -12.77 -4.79 -5.64
CA VAL A 48 -13.31 -3.45 -5.40
C VAL A 48 -12.16 -2.46 -5.36
N ALA A 49 -12.33 -1.31 -6.01
CA ALA A 49 -11.38 -0.21 -6.00
C ALA A 49 -12.09 1.08 -5.57
N VAL A 50 -11.58 1.71 -4.52
CA VAL A 50 -12.12 2.95 -3.97
C VAL A 50 -11.02 3.99 -3.77
N LYS A 51 -11.41 5.26 -3.72
CA LYS A 51 -10.56 6.31 -3.17
C LYS A 51 -10.59 6.24 -1.65
N GLN A 52 -9.57 6.80 -1.02
CA GLN A 52 -9.49 6.86 0.45
C GLN A 52 -10.76 7.45 1.10
N ALA A 53 -11.34 8.51 0.53
CA ALA A 53 -12.55 9.15 1.04
C ALA A 53 -13.81 8.26 0.96
N GLU A 54 -13.81 7.25 0.08
CA GLU A 54 -14.94 6.35 -0.16
C GLU A 54 -14.87 5.09 0.72
N LEU A 55 -13.77 4.88 1.44
CA LEU A 55 -13.53 3.70 2.28
C LEU A 55 -14.64 3.45 3.31
N GLY A 56 -15.26 4.52 3.81
CA GLY A 56 -16.37 4.47 4.77
C GLY A 56 -17.59 3.72 4.24
N ALA A 57 -17.84 3.75 2.93
CA ALA A 57 -19.00 3.13 2.28
C ALA A 57 -18.80 1.63 1.97
N VAL A 58 -17.60 1.09 2.21
CA VAL A 58 -17.30 -0.33 1.99
C VAL A 58 -17.74 -1.13 3.23
N GLU A 59 -18.82 -1.91 3.09
CA GLU A 59 -19.40 -2.71 4.17
C GLU A 59 -18.88 -4.16 4.19
N GLU A 60 -18.45 -4.68 3.05
CA GLU A 60 -17.98 -6.06 2.92
C GLU A 60 -16.55 -6.28 3.42
N LYS A 61 -16.20 -7.55 3.66
CA LYS A 61 -14.85 -7.97 4.05
C LYS A 61 -14.11 -8.61 2.88
N PHE A 62 -12.80 -8.44 2.86
CA PHE A 62 -11.92 -8.91 1.80
C PHE A 62 -10.77 -9.77 2.33
N GLY A 63 -10.46 -10.85 1.61
CA GLY A 63 -9.32 -11.72 1.90
C GLY A 63 -7.95 -11.10 1.55
N ALA A 64 -7.94 -9.95 0.89
CA ALA A 64 -6.73 -9.17 0.67
C ALA A 64 -6.98 -7.65 0.56
N GLY A 65 -5.97 -6.88 0.94
CA GLY A 65 -5.97 -5.42 0.84
C GLY A 65 -4.77 -4.91 0.05
N LEU A 66 -5.02 -3.97 -0.86
CA LEU A 66 -4.00 -3.19 -1.54
C LEU A 66 -4.19 -1.69 -1.27
N ALA A 67 -3.26 -1.02 -0.60
CA ALA A 67 -3.25 0.43 -0.47
C ALA A 67 -2.03 1.03 -1.14
N CYS A 68 -2.24 2.01 -2.03
CA CYS A 68 -1.14 2.68 -2.72
C CYS A 68 -1.27 4.19 -2.59
N PHE A 69 -0.17 4.85 -2.23
CA PHE A 69 -0.07 6.31 -2.09
C PHE A 69 -1.09 6.92 -1.12
N CYS A 70 -1.47 6.16 -0.07
CA CYS A 70 -2.51 6.57 0.87
C CYS A 70 -1.95 7.26 2.11
N LEU A 71 -0.68 7.06 2.48
CA LEU A 71 -0.13 7.56 3.75
C LEU A 71 0.59 8.90 3.61
N GLY A 72 1.01 9.24 2.40
CA GLY A 72 1.91 10.36 2.13
C GLY A 72 1.44 11.74 2.55
N GLU A 73 0.15 12.04 2.35
CA GLU A 73 -0.43 13.36 2.64
C GLU A 73 -1.13 13.41 4.01
N LEU A 74 -1.16 12.29 4.74
CA LEU A 74 -1.81 12.18 6.05
C LEU A 74 -0.85 12.55 7.19
N THR A 75 -1.37 13.15 8.25
CA THR A 75 -0.70 13.28 9.56
C THR A 75 -0.61 11.92 10.29
N GLY A 76 0.14 11.85 11.40
CA GLY A 76 0.27 10.60 12.18
C GLY A 76 -1.07 10.04 12.70
N GLU A 77 -1.96 10.92 13.16
CA GLU A 77 -3.30 10.54 13.62
C GLU A 77 -4.17 10.07 12.45
N GLU A 78 -4.15 10.78 11.33
CA GLU A 78 -4.90 10.40 10.12
C GLU A 78 -4.41 9.09 9.52
N ARG A 79 -3.10 8.81 9.53
CA ARG A 79 -2.54 7.50 9.12
C ARG A 79 -3.08 6.39 10.00
N THR A 80 -3.07 6.58 11.31
CA THR A 80 -3.58 5.58 12.26
C THR A 80 -5.07 5.33 12.06
N ALA A 81 -5.86 6.39 11.90
CA ALA A 81 -7.29 6.30 11.62
C ALA A 81 -7.57 5.60 10.29
N PHE A 82 -6.83 5.94 9.24
CA PHE A 82 -6.92 5.30 7.93
C PHE A 82 -6.60 3.81 8.01
N LEU A 83 -5.45 3.45 8.60
CA LEU A 83 -5.04 2.06 8.75
C LEU A 83 -6.10 1.29 9.52
N LYS A 84 -6.59 1.80 10.64
CA LYS A 84 -7.68 1.15 11.39
C LYS A 84 -8.91 0.94 10.51
N ALA A 85 -9.42 2.00 9.89
CA ALA A 85 -10.61 1.93 9.05
C ALA A 85 -10.43 0.90 7.93
N TRP A 86 -9.29 0.90 7.26
CA TRP A 86 -9.03 -0.01 6.15
C TRP A 86 -8.91 -1.46 6.60
N HIS A 87 -8.14 -1.73 7.66
CA HIS A 87 -8.07 -3.08 8.24
C HIS A 87 -9.44 -3.56 8.69
N ASP A 88 -10.30 -2.69 9.22
CA ASP A 88 -11.68 -3.04 9.57
C ASP A 88 -12.51 -3.53 8.36
N ARG A 89 -12.03 -3.45 7.12
CA ARG A 89 -12.65 -4.10 5.93
C ARG A 89 -11.94 -5.35 5.43
N LEU A 90 -10.92 -5.84 6.13
CA LEU A 90 -10.20 -7.05 5.75
C LEU A 90 -10.62 -8.24 6.61
N GLU A 91 -10.41 -9.47 6.16
CA GLU A 91 -10.57 -10.67 6.99
C GLU A 91 -9.37 -10.83 7.94
N SER A 92 -9.51 -11.57 9.05
CA SER A 92 -8.34 -11.97 9.85
C SER A 92 -7.46 -12.89 9.01
N GLY A 93 -6.14 -12.69 9.03
CA GLY A 93 -5.22 -13.41 8.14
C GLY A 93 -5.23 -12.94 6.68
N ALA A 94 -5.99 -11.88 6.35
CA ALA A 94 -5.97 -11.32 4.99
C ALA A 94 -4.56 -10.90 4.58
N THR A 95 -4.23 -11.11 3.30
CA THR A 95 -2.96 -10.65 2.73
C THR A 95 -3.02 -9.15 2.48
N VAL A 96 -2.13 -8.41 3.11
CA VAL A 96 -2.08 -6.95 3.04
C VAL A 96 -0.84 -6.52 2.29
N VAL A 97 -1.01 -5.62 1.32
CA VAL A 97 0.07 -4.95 0.59
C VAL A 97 -0.13 -3.45 0.64
N LEU A 98 0.89 -2.72 1.11
CA LEU A 98 0.94 -1.26 1.05
C LEU A 98 2.14 -0.83 0.24
N ALA A 99 2.00 0.23 -0.54
CA ALA A 99 3.09 0.86 -1.24
C ALA A 99 2.94 2.38 -1.21
N ASP A 100 4.02 3.09 -0.90
CA ASP A 100 4.03 4.55 -0.95
C ASP A 100 5.41 5.08 -1.34
N ARG A 101 5.51 6.40 -1.56
CA ARG A 101 6.79 7.06 -1.77
C ARG A 101 7.58 7.12 -0.48
N ARG A 102 8.89 7.02 -0.61
CA ARG A 102 9.81 7.29 0.48
C ARG A 102 9.75 8.78 0.86
N GLY A 103 9.72 9.06 2.17
CA GLY A 103 9.64 10.41 2.72
C GLY A 103 8.22 11.00 2.72
N GLU A 104 7.24 10.29 2.14
CA GLU A 104 5.82 10.59 2.26
C GLU A 104 5.26 9.70 3.38
N GLY A 105 4.99 10.30 4.54
CA GLY A 105 4.37 9.60 5.66
C GLY A 105 5.34 8.91 6.64
N CYS A 106 6.30 8.16 6.11
CA CYS A 106 7.35 7.51 6.92
C CYS A 106 8.71 7.67 6.23
N GLU A 107 9.71 8.12 7.00
CA GLU A 107 11.04 8.45 6.47
C GLU A 107 12.02 7.28 6.57
N THR A 108 11.79 6.38 7.54
CA THR A 108 12.69 5.25 7.82
C THR A 108 11.95 3.90 7.79
N PRO A 109 12.67 2.80 7.49
CA PRO A 109 12.13 1.45 7.62
C PRO A 109 11.59 1.16 9.03
N ASP A 110 12.24 1.68 10.07
CA ASP A 110 11.83 1.45 11.46
C ASP A 110 10.49 2.12 11.77
N GLN A 111 10.27 3.35 11.31
CA GLN A 111 8.97 4.02 11.43
C GLN A 111 7.84 3.24 10.74
N LEU A 112 8.13 2.64 9.58
CA LEU A 112 7.17 1.78 8.88
C LEU A 112 6.87 0.50 9.67
N ARG A 113 7.90 -0.09 10.30
CA ARG A 113 7.73 -1.27 11.15
C ARG A 113 6.90 -0.95 12.37
N ASP A 114 7.19 0.13 13.07
CA ASP A 114 6.42 0.56 14.25
C ASP A 114 4.96 0.85 13.91
N LEU A 115 4.71 1.49 12.76
CA LEU A 115 3.36 1.80 12.29
C LEU A 115 2.54 0.55 11.95
N LEU A 116 3.17 -0.46 11.33
CA LEU A 116 2.47 -1.63 10.77
C LEU A 116 2.44 -2.83 11.71
N THR A 117 3.39 -2.95 12.65
CA THR A 117 3.48 -4.07 13.60
C THR A 117 2.18 -4.31 14.38
N PRO A 118 1.46 -3.28 14.88
CA PRO A 118 0.18 -3.48 15.58
C PRO A 118 -0.91 -4.14 14.72
N HIS A 119 -0.77 -4.12 13.39
CA HIS A 119 -1.74 -4.66 12.44
C HIS A 119 -1.29 -5.98 11.79
N ALA A 120 -0.08 -6.46 12.08
CA ALA A 120 0.61 -7.48 11.31
C ALA A 120 1.06 -8.68 12.15
N ARG A 121 0.88 -9.90 11.64
CA ARG A 121 1.51 -11.13 12.19
C ARG A 121 2.87 -11.43 11.56
N ILE A 122 3.01 -11.19 10.25
CA ILE A 122 4.23 -11.50 9.49
C ILE A 122 4.59 -10.28 8.64
N LEU A 123 5.33 -9.34 9.22
CA LEU A 123 5.62 -8.06 8.58
C LEU A 123 6.92 -8.07 7.78
N ASN A 124 6.79 -7.97 6.46
CA ASN A 124 7.89 -7.73 5.54
C ASN A 124 7.83 -6.30 5.04
N VAL A 125 8.91 -5.54 5.25
CA VAL A 125 9.05 -4.16 4.76
C VAL A 125 10.26 -4.12 3.84
N GLU A 126 10.05 -3.60 2.64
CA GLU A 126 11.09 -3.39 1.64
C GLU A 126 11.13 -1.90 1.29
N VAL A 127 12.34 -1.32 1.35
CA VAL A 127 12.54 0.10 1.08
C VAL A 127 13.50 0.24 -0.09
N GLY A 128 12.96 0.71 -1.21
CA GLY A 128 13.72 1.07 -2.39
C GLY A 128 14.21 2.52 -2.36
N PRO A 129 14.91 2.95 -3.42
CA PRO A 129 15.37 4.33 -3.56
C PRO A 129 14.24 5.37 -3.60
N THR A 130 13.08 5.02 -4.18
CA THR A 130 11.96 5.95 -4.39
C THR A 130 10.71 5.54 -3.65
N PHE A 131 10.44 4.24 -3.58
CA PHE A 131 9.23 3.69 -2.98
C PHE A 131 9.60 2.77 -1.84
N TRP A 132 8.68 2.62 -0.91
CA TRP A 132 8.68 1.49 0.01
C TRP A 132 7.40 0.70 -0.22
N TRP A 133 7.45 -0.57 0.14
CA TRP A 133 6.26 -1.39 0.25
C TRP A 133 6.35 -2.30 1.47
N ALA A 134 5.19 -2.68 1.95
CA ALA A 134 5.05 -3.64 3.02
C ALA A 134 4.08 -4.74 2.61
N ARG A 135 4.40 -5.96 3.00
CA ARG A 135 3.53 -7.11 2.90
C ARG A 135 3.36 -7.73 4.27
N TYR A 136 2.13 -8.02 4.66
CA TYR A 136 1.86 -8.76 5.89
C TYR A 136 0.53 -9.49 5.89
N GLU A 137 0.37 -10.35 6.89
CA GLU A 137 -0.93 -10.93 7.25
C GLU A 137 -1.57 -10.09 8.33
N ARG A 138 -2.86 -9.73 8.11
CA ARG A 138 -3.64 -9.00 9.11
C ARG A 138 -3.71 -9.81 10.41
N ALA A 139 -3.35 -9.15 11.52
CA ALA A 139 -3.44 -9.70 12.87
C ALA A 139 -4.87 -10.07 13.30
#